data_AF-A0A7C3PUT0-F1
#
_entry.id   AF-A0A7C3PUT0-F1
#
_cell.length_a   1.000
_cell.length_b   1.000
_cell.length_c   1.000
_cell.angle_alpha   90.00
_cell.angle_beta   90.00
_cell.angle_gamma   90.00
#
_symmetry.space_group_name_H-M   'P 1'
#
loop_
_entity.id
_entity.type
_entity.pdbx_description
1 polymer ?
#
loop_
_entity_poly.entity_id
_entity_poly.type
_entity_poly.pdbx_seq_one_letter_code
_entity_poly.pdbx_strand_id
1 'polypeptide(L)'
;MQKLLERDWIGNKAGQGYYKREGNDFLHIHFRTFEYGPVDPVSLPGADELMAMPLAERLQAALQAKGEIGEYVRMHVPAILQYAMEVGKEISLGVADFDNVMKWGFGWERGPFEMVDSIGYENLQPHMTASPLKAVGKFYLDARAWDFRSDAHEQLPKDERTMTTEEMPVTQSGEGFNVRRFADGHYAFQFRTKMNALDPSLLEGLQRHIESHPGARVTLLGDSRAFSAGFNLRLLLDAAEQQRFDEVRTWLVRLQSVAKALQSVPSVAAVEGFCLGGGLELALHCSRAVFHPEALIGLPEALVGVLPAGGGTAFVRMATQGDAKRMAKAAMTVALGVKVSAAAAEGTPYFRATDALLINPDFMVYSAMNLAPGSVVAAKWEPAPGPLGAMIESEIETARSKGELTEYGAYIAEQIKHIFTKATSEEEALEMEVEAFLRLLGNALTQNRIKHMIETGKPLNN
;
A
#
# COMPACT_ATOMS: atom_id res chain seq x y z
N MET A 1 22.25 -8.43 -26.63
CA MET A 1 23.20 -7.41 -26.14
C MET A 1 24.12 -6.87 -27.24
N GLN A 2 24.94 -7.69 -27.90
CA GLN A 2 25.89 -7.23 -28.93
C GLN A 2 25.26 -6.38 -30.05
N LYS A 3 24.12 -6.84 -30.61
CA LYS A 3 23.33 -6.08 -31.60
C LYS A 3 22.84 -4.70 -31.11
N LEU A 4 22.62 -4.51 -29.80
CA LEU A 4 22.22 -3.21 -29.24
C LEU A 4 23.43 -2.27 -29.16
N LEU A 5 24.57 -2.79 -28.73
CA LEU A 5 25.83 -2.04 -28.63
C LEU A 5 26.30 -1.56 -30.01
N GLU A 6 26.22 -2.40 -31.04
CA GLU A 6 26.55 -2.04 -32.43
C GLU A 6 25.68 -0.92 -32.99
N ARG A 7 24.46 -0.76 -32.46
CA ARG A 7 23.49 0.26 -32.89
C ARG A 7 23.49 1.51 -32.01
N ASP A 8 24.36 1.55 -30.99
CA ASP A 8 24.38 2.58 -29.95
C ASP A 8 23.04 2.72 -29.18
N TRP A 9 22.29 1.62 -29.07
CA TRP A 9 21.03 1.55 -28.32
C TRP A 9 21.34 1.28 -26.85
N ILE A 10 22.00 2.25 -26.22
CA ILE A 10 22.56 2.16 -24.86
C ILE A 10 21.60 2.65 -23.77
N GLY A 11 20.30 2.73 -24.08
CA GLY A 11 19.24 3.05 -23.13
C GLY A 11 18.81 4.50 -23.17
N ASN A 12 18.20 4.95 -22.05
CA ASN A 12 17.46 6.21 -22.01
C ASN A 12 18.32 7.44 -22.36
N LYS A 13 19.63 7.41 -22.06
CA LYS A 13 20.55 8.51 -22.41
C LYS A 13 20.74 8.68 -23.92
N ALA A 14 20.62 7.59 -24.68
CA ALA A 14 20.66 7.60 -26.15
C ALA A 14 19.24 7.63 -26.77
N GLY A 15 18.21 7.83 -25.94
CA GLY A 15 16.80 7.81 -26.36
C GLY A 15 16.22 6.41 -26.62
N GLN A 16 17.04 5.36 -26.71
CA GLN A 16 16.58 3.99 -26.98
C GLN A 16 17.57 2.91 -26.51
N GLY A 17 17.04 1.76 -26.10
CA GLY A 17 17.78 0.59 -25.64
C GLY A 17 16.90 -0.66 -25.59
N TYR A 18 16.88 -1.38 -24.47
CA TYR A 18 15.83 -2.39 -24.24
C TYR A 18 14.42 -1.80 -24.25
N TYR A 19 14.33 -0.52 -23.92
CA TYR A 19 13.11 0.27 -23.92
C TYR A 19 13.33 1.51 -24.79
N LYS A 20 12.26 2.00 -25.39
CA LYS A 20 12.22 3.27 -26.10
C LYS A 20 11.01 4.05 -25.59
N ARG A 21 11.23 5.31 -25.23
CA ARG A 21 10.15 6.19 -24.81
C ARG A 21 9.65 6.97 -26.02
N GLU A 22 8.37 6.83 -26.32
CA GLU A 22 7.69 7.62 -27.35
C GLU A 22 6.53 8.38 -26.67
N GLY A 23 6.72 9.68 -26.44
CA GLY A 23 5.77 10.46 -25.63
C GLY A 23 5.69 9.97 -24.18
N ASN A 24 4.51 9.48 -23.79
CA ASN A 24 4.26 8.86 -22.48
C ASN A 24 4.35 7.33 -22.51
N ASP A 25 4.49 6.73 -23.69
CA ASP A 25 4.53 5.27 -23.83
C ASP A 25 5.95 4.73 -23.66
N PHE A 26 6.03 3.58 -22.98
CA PHE A 26 7.24 2.77 -22.89
C PHE A 26 7.10 1.57 -23.82
N LEU A 27 7.83 1.61 -24.93
CA LEU A 27 7.90 0.50 -25.88
C LEU A 27 9.08 -0.40 -25.56
N HIS A 28 8.92 -1.69 -25.81
CA HIS A 28 9.91 -2.72 -25.54
C HIS A 28 10.46 -3.28 -26.84
N ILE A 29 11.74 -3.60 -26.86
CA ILE A 29 12.33 -4.25 -28.02
C ILE A 29 11.92 -5.72 -28.09
N HIS A 30 11.36 -6.13 -29.22
CA HIS A 30 11.14 -7.55 -29.51
C HIS A 30 12.46 -8.17 -29.97
N PHE A 31 13.07 -9.04 -29.17
CA PHE A 31 14.41 -9.58 -29.45
C PHE A 31 14.55 -10.38 -30.75
N ARG A 32 13.43 -10.82 -31.35
CA ARG A 32 13.43 -11.52 -32.64
C ARG A 32 13.46 -10.57 -33.83
N THR A 33 12.66 -9.50 -33.80
CA THR A 33 12.52 -8.54 -34.91
C THR A 33 13.42 -7.30 -34.75
N PHE A 34 13.86 -7.01 -33.52
CA PHE A 34 14.52 -5.75 -33.13
C PHE A 34 13.65 -4.50 -33.35
N GLU A 35 12.33 -4.69 -33.39
CA GLU A 35 11.35 -3.60 -33.45
C GLU A 35 10.83 -3.27 -32.06
N TYR A 36 10.43 -2.01 -31.86
CA TYR A 36 9.80 -1.57 -30.62
C TYR A 36 8.29 -1.73 -30.72
N GLY A 37 7.69 -2.33 -29.70
CA GLY A 37 6.25 -2.53 -29.59
C GLY A 37 5.77 -2.47 -28.14
N PRO A 38 4.46 -2.51 -27.91
CA PRO A 38 3.91 -2.64 -26.57
C PRO A 38 4.36 -3.95 -25.91
N VAL A 39 4.32 -4.00 -24.58
CA VAL A 39 4.58 -5.22 -23.84
C VAL A 39 3.42 -6.19 -24.05
N ASP A 40 3.71 -7.35 -24.62
CA ASP A 40 2.79 -8.47 -24.54
C ASP A 40 2.67 -8.91 -23.08
N PRO A 41 1.47 -8.93 -22.47
CA PRO A 41 1.30 -9.42 -21.13
C PRO A 41 1.75 -10.89 -21.08
N VAL A 42 2.77 -11.18 -20.26
CA VAL A 42 3.22 -12.55 -20.06
C VAL A 42 2.19 -13.26 -19.19
N SER A 43 1.46 -14.20 -19.78
CA SER A 43 0.59 -15.12 -19.04
C SER A 43 1.35 -16.42 -18.83
N LEU A 44 1.73 -16.68 -17.57
CA LEU A 44 2.39 -17.93 -17.18
C LEU A 44 1.36 -18.83 -16.49
N PRO A 45 0.97 -19.97 -17.10
CA PRO A 45 0.05 -20.92 -16.48
C PRO A 45 0.53 -21.33 -15.09
N GLY A 46 -0.35 -21.24 -14.07
CA GLY A 46 -0.05 -21.60 -12.68
C GLY A 46 0.63 -20.50 -11.84
N ALA A 47 0.91 -19.32 -12.39
CA ALA A 47 1.52 -18.22 -11.62
C ALA A 47 0.61 -17.71 -10.50
N ASP A 48 -0.69 -17.54 -10.75
CA ASP A 48 -1.64 -17.03 -9.76
C ASP A 48 -1.80 -17.99 -8.57
N GLU A 49 -1.79 -19.31 -8.84
CA GLU A 49 -1.86 -20.35 -7.82
C GLU A 49 -0.64 -20.30 -6.90
N LEU A 50 0.56 -20.17 -7.48
CA LEU A 50 1.80 -20.00 -6.70
C LEU A 50 1.77 -18.69 -5.90
N MET A 51 1.32 -17.59 -6.50
CA MET A 51 1.29 -16.28 -5.85
C MET A 51 0.30 -16.20 -4.68
N ALA A 52 -0.68 -17.10 -4.61
CA ALA A 52 -1.61 -17.23 -3.49
C ALA A 52 -1.00 -17.94 -2.27
N MET A 53 0.10 -18.68 -2.45
CA MET A 53 0.77 -19.42 -1.36
C MET A 53 1.62 -18.47 -0.48
N PRO A 54 1.79 -18.76 0.82
CA PRO A 54 2.79 -18.11 1.66
C PRO A 54 4.18 -18.18 1.02
N LEU A 55 5.02 -17.16 1.18
CA LEU A 55 6.30 -17.07 0.47
C LEU A 55 7.18 -18.32 0.63
N ALA A 56 7.28 -18.88 1.84
CA ALA A 56 8.10 -20.07 2.08
C ALA A 56 7.62 -21.29 1.27
N GLU A 57 6.32 -21.56 1.30
CA GLU A 57 5.69 -22.64 0.52
C GLU A 57 5.78 -22.36 -0.99
N ARG A 58 5.55 -21.09 -1.37
CA ARG A 58 5.64 -20.62 -2.75
C ARG A 58 7.02 -20.86 -3.35
N LEU A 59 8.09 -20.56 -2.61
CA LEU A 59 9.47 -20.76 -3.08
C LEU A 59 9.76 -22.24 -3.34
N GLN A 60 9.34 -23.13 -2.44
CA GLN A 60 9.49 -24.57 -2.62
C GLN A 60 8.67 -25.07 -3.82
N ALA A 61 7.38 -24.71 -3.89
CA ALA A 61 6.48 -25.14 -4.95
C ALA A 61 6.95 -24.63 -6.33
N ALA A 62 7.39 -23.37 -6.41
CA ALA A 62 7.88 -22.79 -7.64
C ALA A 62 9.19 -23.43 -8.11
N LEU A 63 10.09 -23.82 -7.20
CA LEU A 63 11.31 -24.54 -7.55
C LEU A 63 11.01 -25.91 -8.17
N GLN A 64 9.95 -26.59 -7.71
CA GLN A 64 9.50 -27.90 -8.22
C GLN A 64 8.54 -27.79 -9.42
N ALA A 65 8.07 -26.59 -9.74
CA ALA A 65 7.13 -26.37 -10.84
C ALA A 65 7.72 -26.80 -12.18
N LYS A 66 6.89 -27.38 -13.04
CA LYS A 66 7.26 -27.68 -14.43
C LYS A 66 7.00 -26.46 -15.33
N GLY A 67 7.67 -26.41 -16.47
CA GLY A 67 7.53 -25.32 -17.44
C GLY A 67 8.27 -24.05 -17.04
N GLU A 68 7.91 -22.95 -17.70
CA GLU A 68 8.68 -21.69 -17.72
C GLU A 68 8.90 -21.09 -16.32
N ILE A 69 7.87 -21.12 -15.45
CA ILE A 69 7.99 -20.58 -14.08
C ILE A 69 9.09 -21.31 -13.30
N GLY A 70 9.05 -22.65 -13.30
CA GLY A 70 10.04 -23.42 -12.55
C GLY A 70 11.42 -23.35 -13.18
N GLU A 71 11.53 -23.27 -14.51
CA GLU A 71 12.80 -23.05 -15.19
C GLU A 71 13.42 -21.71 -14.82
N TYR A 72 12.63 -20.63 -14.83
CA TYR A 72 13.05 -19.31 -14.40
C TYR A 72 13.53 -19.32 -12.94
N VAL A 73 12.75 -19.91 -12.03
CA VAL A 73 13.11 -20.00 -10.62
C VAL A 73 14.39 -20.81 -10.42
N ARG A 74 14.52 -21.99 -11.03
CA ARG A 74 15.73 -22.82 -10.96
C ARG A 74 16.98 -22.14 -11.54
N MET A 75 16.82 -21.27 -12.54
CA MET A 75 17.92 -20.55 -13.15
C MET A 75 18.40 -19.37 -12.31
N HIS A 76 17.49 -18.68 -11.62
CA HIS A 76 17.82 -17.42 -10.95
C HIS A 76 17.92 -17.52 -9.42
N VAL A 77 16.95 -18.15 -8.75
CA VAL A 77 16.91 -18.15 -7.28
C VAL A 77 18.11 -18.91 -6.69
N PRO A 78 18.41 -20.16 -7.08
CA PRO A 78 19.58 -20.87 -6.56
C PRO A 78 20.90 -20.13 -6.80
N ALA A 79 21.07 -19.49 -7.95
CA ALA A 79 22.28 -18.74 -8.28
C ALA A 79 22.46 -17.50 -7.37
N ILE A 80 21.37 -16.76 -7.11
CA ILE A 80 21.39 -15.61 -6.18
C ILE A 80 21.72 -16.07 -4.75
N LEU A 81 21.09 -17.15 -4.28
CA LEU A 81 21.32 -17.69 -2.94
C LEU A 81 22.73 -18.27 -2.80
N GLN A 82 23.23 -18.94 -3.85
CA GLN A 82 24.62 -19.43 -3.89
C GLN A 82 25.60 -18.26 -3.77
N TYR A 83 25.40 -17.20 -4.56
CA TYR A 83 26.26 -16.03 -4.51
C TYR A 83 26.26 -15.38 -3.12
N ALA A 84 25.08 -15.22 -2.50
CA ALA A 84 24.99 -14.70 -1.13
C ALA A 84 25.76 -15.56 -0.12
N MET A 85 25.71 -16.90 -0.25
CA MET A 85 26.49 -17.81 0.58
C MET A 85 28.01 -17.73 0.32
N GLU A 86 28.43 -17.44 -0.92
CA GLU A 86 29.85 -17.29 -1.27
C GLU A 86 30.45 -16.01 -0.70
N VAL A 87 29.72 -14.89 -0.78
CA VAL A 87 30.24 -13.58 -0.32
C VAL A 87 29.89 -13.25 1.13
N GLY A 88 28.95 -13.97 1.75
CA GLY A 88 28.38 -13.62 3.05
C GLY A 88 29.43 -13.31 4.12
N LYS A 89 30.43 -14.18 4.28
CA LYS A 89 31.53 -14.01 5.26
C LYS A 89 32.45 -12.82 4.95
N GLU A 90 32.51 -12.38 3.70
CA GLU A 90 33.31 -11.22 3.29
C GLU A 90 32.59 -9.90 3.61
N ILE A 91 31.26 -9.86 3.47
CA ILE A 91 30.50 -8.61 3.50
C ILE A 91 29.58 -8.41 4.71
N SER A 92 29.43 -9.42 5.58
CA SER A 92 28.64 -9.30 6.81
C SER A 92 29.27 -10.04 8.00
N LEU A 93 28.80 -9.72 9.21
CA LEU A 93 29.28 -10.38 10.45
C LEU A 93 28.57 -11.72 10.68
N GLY A 94 27.33 -11.85 10.21
CA GLY A 94 26.55 -13.09 10.24
C GLY A 94 25.44 -13.08 9.20
N VAL A 95 24.70 -14.18 9.15
CA VAL A 95 23.56 -14.33 8.21
C VAL A 95 22.44 -13.34 8.51
N ALA A 96 22.21 -13.04 9.79
CA ALA A 96 21.16 -12.13 10.24
C ALA A 96 21.39 -10.69 9.77
N ASP A 97 22.62 -10.20 9.83
CA ASP A 97 22.96 -8.85 9.36
C ASP A 97 22.75 -8.74 7.85
N PHE A 98 23.15 -9.78 7.10
CA PHE A 98 22.96 -9.83 5.65
C PHE A 98 21.48 -9.78 5.30
N ASP A 99 20.69 -10.68 5.90
CA ASP A 99 19.27 -10.79 5.63
C ASP A 99 18.53 -9.52 6.01
N ASN A 100 18.88 -8.90 7.14
CA ASN A 100 18.30 -7.62 7.56
C ASN A 100 18.64 -6.48 6.62
N VAL A 101 19.85 -6.41 6.05
CA VAL A 101 20.17 -5.42 5.00
C VAL A 101 19.30 -5.62 3.76
N MET A 102 19.08 -6.87 3.34
CA MET A 102 18.23 -7.15 2.18
C MET A 102 16.76 -6.79 2.46
N LYS A 103 16.26 -7.09 3.67
CA LYS A 103 14.89 -6.75 4.07
C LYS A 103 14.68 -5.24 4.25
N TRP A 104 15.50 -4.60 5.08
CA TRP A 104 15.34 -3.20 5.45
C TRP A 104 15.82 -2.22 4.38
N GLY A 105 16.85 -2.59 3.60
CA GLY A 105 17.48 -1.71 2.61
C GLY A 105 16.99 -1.93 1.18
N PHE A 106 16.65 -3.17 0.82
CA PHE A 106 16.24 -3.53 -0.55
C PHE A 106 14.78 -4.01 -0.63
N GLY A 107 14.03 -3.97 0.48
CA GLY A 107 12.60 -4.27 0.52
C GLY A 107 12.26 -5.74 0.26
N TRP A 108 13.19 -6.67 0.52
CA TRP A 108 12.92 -8.09 0.38
C TRP A 108 12.00 -8.57 1.52
N GLU A 109 11.06 -9.47 1.22
CA GLU A 109 10.19 -10.06 2.24
C GLU A 109 10.95 -11.06 3.13
N ARG A 110 11.96 -11.75 2.57
CA ARG A 110 12.89 -12.64 3.27
C ARG A 110 14.29 -12.42 2.76
N GLY A 111 15.28 -12.51 3.64
CA GLY A 111 16.68 -12.47 3.24
C GLY A 111 17.16 -13.77 2.58
N PRO A 112 18.33 -13.77 1.91
CA PRO A 112 18.90 -14.96 1.29
C PRO A 112 19.01 -16.18 2.22
N PHE A 113 19.48 -16.04 3.45
CA PHE A 113 19.71 -17.18 4.34
C PHE A 113 18.40 -17.72 4.92
N GLU A 114 17.45 -16.85 5.25
CA GLU A 114 16.05 -17.20 5.54
C GLU A 114 15.39 -17.94 4.38
N MET A 115 15.66 -17.56 3.13
CA MET A 115 15.16 -18.26 1.95
C MET A 115 15.80 -19.63 1.77
N VAL A 116 17.10 -19.77 2.03
CA VAL A 116 17.76 -21.10 2.03
C VAL A 116 17.12 -22.02 3.05
N ASP A 117 16.92 -21.55 4.28
CA ASP A 117 16.26 -22.33 5.34
C ASP A 117 14.79 -22.64 5.00
N SER A 118 14.10 -21.71 4.34
CA SER A 118 12.71 -21.90 3.90
C SER A 118 12.59 -22.93 2.79
N ILE A 119 13.52 -22.97 1.83
CA ILE A 119 13.49 -23.91 0.70
C ILE A 119 14.05 -25.29 1.10
N GLY A 120 15.03 -25.31 2.00
CA GLY A 120 15.83 -26.48 2.31
C GLY A 120 17.04 -26.57 1.38
N TYR A 121 18.23 -26.66 1.96
CA TYR A 121 19.49 -26.71 1.22
C TYR A 121 19.54 -27.87 0.23
N GLU A 122 19.02 -29.03 0.64
CA GLU A 122 18.93 -30.25 -0.17
C GLU A 122 18.10 -30.06 -1.45
N ASN A 123 17.10 -29.18 -1.42
CA ASN A 123 16.27 -28.88 -2.58
C ASN A 123 16.95 -27.88 -3.52
N LEU A 124 17.82 -27.01 -2.99
CA LEU A 124 18.59 -26.04 -3.75
C LEU A 124 19.83 -26.66 -4.40
N GLN A 125 20.48 -27.60 -3.71
CA GLN A 125 21.77 -28.19 -4.12
C GLN A 125 21.79 -28.70 -5.58
N PRO A 126 20.75 -29.37 -6.11
CA PRO A 126 20.75 -29.85 -7.50
C PRO A 126 20.81 -28.74 -8.56
N HIS A 127 20.53 -27.49 -8.16
CA HIS A 127 20.47 -26.33 -9.02
C HIS A 127 21.63 -25.35 -8.81
N MET A 128 22.60 -25.68 -7.95
CA MET A 128 23.78 -24.87 -7.66
C MET A 128 25.02 -25.40 -8.38
N THR A 129 25.93 -24.50 -8.72
CA THR A 129 27.19 -24.82 -9.40
C THR A 129 28.32 -25.17 -8.42
N ALA A 130 28.28 -24.59 -7.22
CA ALA A 130 29.18 -24.89 -6.10
C ALA A 130 28.41 -24.82 -4.77
N SER A 131 28.94 -25.50 -3.76
CA SER A 131 28.29 -25.70 -2.46
C SER A 131 29.19 -25.17 -1.34
N PRO A 132 29.23 -23.85 -1.09
CA PRO A 132 30.17 -23.26 -0.14
C PRO A 132 29.89 -23.61 1.34
N LEU A 133 28.63 -23.93 1.72
CA LEU A 133 28.21 -23.97 3.14
C LEU A 133 27.33 -25.17 3.56
N LYS A 134 27.43 -26.34 2.90
CA LYS A 134 26.63 -27.55 3.24
C LYS A 134 26.75 -28.03 4.70
N ALA A 135 27.81 -27.63 5.43
CA ALA A 135 28.08 -28.12 6.77
C ALA A 135 27.20 -27.49 7.88
N VAL A 136 26.53 -26.36 7.63
CA VAL A 136 25.81 -25.60 8.67
C VAL A 136 24.42 -26.19 8.99
N GLY A 137 23.79 -26.90 8.06
CA GLY A 137 22.43 -27.41 8.21
C GLY A 137 21.40 -26.28 8.03
N LYS A 138 20.95 -25.67 9.13
CA LYS A 138 20.08 -24.49 9.12
C LYS A 138 20.84 -23.26 9.56
N PHE A 139 20.61 -22.12 8.93
CA PHE A 139 21.21 -20.85 9.33
C PHE A 139 20.52 -20.24 10.55
N TYR A 140 19.21 -20.47 10.73
CA TYR A 140 18.40 -19.99 11.85
C TYR A 140 17.89 -21.16 12.71
N LEU A 141 18.04 -21.02 14.02
CA LEU A 141 17.56 -21.94 15.05
C LEU A 141 16.85 -21.14 16.14
N ASP A 142 15.53 -21.02 16.04
CA ASP A 142 14.69 -20.21 16.93
C ASP A 142 15.23 -18.78 17.07
N ALA A 143 15.72 -18.40 18.25
CA ALA A 143 16.28 -17.09 18.54
C ALA A 143 17.80 -16.99 18.27
N ARG A 144 18.39 -17.95 17.55
CA ARG A 144 19.80 -17.97 17.19
C ARG A 144 19.99 -17.99 15.68
N ALA A 145 21.07 -17.38 15.20
CA ALA A 145 21.44 -17.40 13.79
C ALA A 145 22.94 -17.65 13.62
N TRP A 146 23.34 -18.19 12.48
CA TRP A 146 24.74 -18.47 12.18
C TRP A 146 25.57 -17.19 12.07
N ASP A 147 26.60 -17.07 12.92
CA ASP A 147 27.55 -15.97 12.89
C ASP A 147 28.81 -16.39 12.15
N PHE A 148 29.24 -15.60 11.16
CA PHE A 148 30.38 -15.95 10.32
C PHE A 148 31.73 -15.79 11.03
N ARG A 149 31.77 -15.08 12.17
CA ARG A 149 33.00 -14.85 12.94
C ARG A 149 33.26 -15.97 13.92
N SER A 150 32.22 -16.47 14.59
CA SER A 150 32.35 -17.59 15.52
C SER A 150 32.18 -18.96 14.86
N ASP A 151 31.69 -19.00 13.62
CA ASP A 151 31.32 -20.23 12.92
C ASP A 151 30.42 -21.12 13.81
N ALA A 152 29.44 -20.47 14.45
CA ALA A 152 28.46 -21.08 15.34
C ALA A 152 27.14 -20.29 15.30
N HIS A 153 26.05 -20.92 15.78
CA HIS A 153 24.80 -20.20 16.01
C HIS A 153 24.94 -19.29 17.23
N GLU A 154 24.88 -17.98 17.05
CA GLU A 154 24.88 -17.02 18.14
C GLU A 154 23.46 -16.55 18.46
N GLN A 155 23.25 -16.10 19.69
CA GLN A 155 21.99 -15.48 20.09
C GLN A 155 21.75 -14.22 19.24
N LEU A 156 20.61 -14.16 18.55
CA LEU A 156 20.22 -12.96 17.84
C LEU A 156 20.09 -11.80 18.84
N PRO A 157 20.69 -10.62 18.55
CA PRO A 157 20.47 -9.44 19.36
C PRO A 157 18.97 -9.17 19.43
N LYS A 158 18.39 -9.23 20.64
CA LYS A 158 17.01 -8.84 20.85
C LYS A 158 16.99 -7.34 21.14
N ASP A 159 16.54 -6.56 20.16
CA ASP A 159 16.21 -5.16 20.39
C ASP A 159 14.87 -5.09 21.14
N GLU A 160 14.80 -4.30 22.22
CA GLU A 160 13.57 -4.13 23.01
C GLU A 160 12.43 -3.53 22.20
N ARG A 161 12.74 -2.92 21.05
CA ARG A 161 11.78 -2.32 20.12
C ARG A 161 11.26 -3.31 19.09
N THR A 162 11.86 -4.49 18.95
CA THR A 162 11.31 -5.55 18.09
C THR A 162 10.11 -6.16 18.80
N MET A 163 8.92 -5.94 18.25
CA MET A 163 7.66 -6.36 18.86
C MET A 163 6.69 -6.87 17.80
N THR A 164 6.04 -8.00 18.06
CA THR A 164 4.98 -8.51 17.20
C THR A 164 3.63 -8.40 17.91
N THR A 165 2.54 -8.38 17.13
CA THR A 165 1.19 -8.38 17.71
C THR A 165 0.84 -9.70 18.42
N GLU A 166 1.60 -10.77 18.17
CA GLU A 166 1.34 -12.10 18.73
C GLU A 166 1.58 -12.16 20.23
N GLU A 167 2.51 -11.35 20.73
CA GLU A 167 2.82 -11.22 22.16
C GLU A 167 1.71 -10.49 22.94
N MET A 168 0.76 -9.85 22.25
CA MET A 168 -0.34 -9.09 22.87
C MET A 168 -1.63 -9.93 22.96
N PRO A 169 -2.27 -10.04 24.14
CA PRO A 169 -3.49 -10.82 24.29
C PRO A 169 -4.65 -10.22 23.48
N VAL A 170 -5.38 -11.08 22.76
CA VAL A 170 -6.64 -10.72 22.11
C VAL A 170 -7.72 -10.56 23.17
N THR A 171 -8.35 -9.39 23.22
CA THR A 171 -9.44 -9.07 24.17
C THR A 171 -10.81 -9.05 23.50
N GLN A 172 -10.85 -8.85 22.19
CA GLN A 172 -12.08 -8.88 21.41
C GLN A 172 -11.76 -9.38 20.00
N SER A 173 -12.67 -10.16 19.42
CA SER A 173 -12.62 -10.58 18.02
C SER A 173 -13.96 -10.29 17.37
N GLY A 174 -13.95 -9.94 16.10
CA GLY A 174 -15.15 -9.78 15.29
C GLY A 174 -14.88 -10.12 13.83
N GLU A 175 -15.90 -9.97 13.00
CA GLU A 175 -15.76 -10.19 11.57
C GLU A 175 -14.80 -9.14 10.98
N GLY A 176 -13.65 -9.60 10.49
CA GLY A 176 -12.66 -8.74 9.84
C GLY A 176 -11.71 -8.00 10.79
N PHE A 177 -11.76 -8.21 12.12
CA PHE A 177 -10.83 -7.55 13.05
C PHE A 177 -10.56 -8.34 14.33
N ASN A 178 -9.44 -7.99 14.97
CA ASN A 178 -9.12 -8.35 16.36
C ASN A 178 -8.73 -7.09 17.13
N VAL A 179 -9.10 -7.02 18.40
CA VAL A 179 -8.57 -6.04 19.35
C VAL A 179 -7.61 -6.76 20.28
N ARG A 180 -6.40 -6.24 20.39
CA ARG A 180 -5.39 -6.72 21.34
C ARG A 180 -5.10 -5.65 22.36
N ARG A 181 -4.86 -6.05 23.60
CA ARG A 181 -4.52 -5.10 24.67
C ARG A 181 -3.01 -4.99 24.81
N PHE A 182 -2.52 -3.77 24.73
CA PHE A 182 -1.19 -3.36 25.13
C PHE A 182 -1.20 -2.81 26.58
N ALA A 183 -0.03 -2.47 27.13
CA ALA A 183 0.09 -1.92 28.47
C ALA A 183 -0.76 -0.64 28.66
N ASP A 184 -1.12 -0.33 29.91
CA ASP A 184 -1.71 0.94 30.35
C ASP A 184 -2.96 1.42 29.60
N GLY A 185 -3.85 0.50 29.22
CA GLY A 185 -5.13 0.85 28.59
C GLY A 185 -5.01 1.29 27.13
N HIS A 186 -3.92 0.89 26.46
CA HIS A 186 -3.73 1.04 25.03
C HIS A 186 -4.18 -0.22 24.30
N TYR A 187 -4.98 -0.07 23.24
CA TYR A 187 -5.47 -1.15 22.40
C TYR A 187 -4.91 -1.08 20.97
N ALA A 188 -4.58 -2.24 20.42
CA ALA A 188 -4.29 -2.44 19.01
C ALA A 188 -5.56 -2.94 18.31
N PHE A 189 -6.10 -2.17 17.37
CA PHE A 189 -7.18 -2.61 16.50
C PHE A 189 -6.57 -3.13 15.19
N GLN A 190 -6.49 -4.45 15.06
CA GLN A 190 -5.87 -5.14 13.94
C GLN A 190 -6.92 -5.52 12.90
N PHE A 191 -6.74 -5.05 11.66
CA PHE A 191 -7.54 -5.48 10.51
C PHE A 191 -7.18 -6.92 10.11
N ARG A 192 -8.18 -7.70 9.71
CA ARG A 192 -8.04 -9.15 9.42
C ARG A 192 -8.78 -9.59 8.16
N THR A 193 -9.39 -8.68 7.43
CA THR A 193 -10.00 -8.96 6.12
C THR A 193 -8.91 -9.19 5.07
N LYS A 194 -9.29 -9.75 3.91
CA LYS A 194 -8.34 -9.93 2.80
C LYS A 194 -7.80 -8.57 2.35
N MET A 195 -6.47 -8.41 2.30
CA MET A 195 -5.79 -7.13 2.02
C MET A 195 -6.19 -6.00 2.98
N ASN A 196 -6.70 -6.34 4.16
CA ASN A 196 -7.21 -5.40 5.15
C ASN A 196 -8.22 -4.40 4.57
N ALA A 197 -9.02 -4.86 3.59
CA ALA A 197 -10.11 -4.08 3.01
C ALA A 197 -11.16 -3.73 4.06
N LEU A 198 -11.71 -2.52 3.98
CA LEU A 198 -12.73 -2.06 4.92
C LEU A 198 -14.09 -2.63 4.53
N ASP A 199 -14.73 -3.24 5.52
CA ASP A 199 -16.09 -3.78 5.45
C ASP A 199 -16.96 -3.16 6.57
N PRO A 200 -18.30 -3.15 6.42
CA PRO A 200 -19.21 -2.59 7.43
C PRO A 200 -19.02 -3.17 8.83
N SER A 201 -18.86 -4.49 8.96
CA SER A 201 -18.67 -5.17 10.25
C SER A 201 -17.38 -4.73 10.96
N LEU A 202 -16.30 -4.50 10.21
CA LEU A 202 -15.03 -4.00 10.73
C LEU A 202 -15.20 -2.57 11.26
N LEU A 203 -15.81 -1.68 10.47
CA LEU A 203 -16.04 -0.29 10.84
C LEU A 203 -16.95 -0.18 12.07
N GLU A 204 -18.00 -0.99 12.12
CA GLU A 204 -18.88 -1.07 13.30
C GLU A 204 -18.12 -1.56 14.53
N GLY A 205 -17.26 -2.58 14.37
CA GLY A 205 -16.39 -3.06 15.43
C GLY A 205 -15.46 -1.98 15.98
N LEU A 206 -14.82 -1.21 15.11
CA LEU A 206 -13.94 -0.10 15.48
C LEU A 206 -14.71 1.01 16.19
N GLN A 207 -15.85 1.41 15.65
CA GLN A 207 -16.72 2.41 16.26
C GLN A 207 -17.13 2.00 17.69
N ARG A 208 -17.69 0.80 17.84
CA ARG A 208 -18.12 0.28 19.15
C ARG A 208 -16.94 0.19 20.13
N HIS A 209 -15.75 -0.18 19.65
CA HIS A 209 -14.56 -0.24 20.48
C HIS A 209 -14.17 1.14 21.04
N ILE A 210 -14.10 2.15 20.18
CA ILE A 210 -13.77 3.54 20.57
C ILE A 210 -14.81 4.07 21.56
N GLU A 211 -16.10 3.88 21.28
CA GLU A 211 -17.20 4.38 22.13
C GLU A 211 -17.23 3.71 23.51
N SER A 212 -16.88 2.43 23.59
CA SER A 212 -16.86 1.69 24.86
C SER A 212 -15.60 1.93 25.71
N HIS A 213 -14.57 2.55 25.13
CA HIS A 213 -13.30 2.83 25.81
C HIS A 213 -12.92 4.31 25.70
N PRO A 214 -13.75 5.23 26.22
CA PRO A 214 -13.48 6.67 26.11
C PRO A 214 -12.14 7.03 26.74
N GLY A 215 -11.29 7.72 26.00
CA GLY A 215 -9.95 8.14 26.43
C GLY A 215 -8.88 7.05 26.35
N ALA A 216 -9.24 5.80 26.01
CA ALA A 216 -8.26 4.77 25.72
C ALA A 216 -7.47 5.11 24.46
N ARG A 217 -6.20 4.75 24.44
CA ARG A 217 -5.37 4.91 23.25
C ARG A 217 -5.64 3.77 22.28
N VAL A 218 -5.77 4.09 20.99
CA VAL A 218 -6.06 3.11 19.93
C VAL A 218 -5.01 3.18 18.85
N THR A 219 -4.33 2.08 18.56
CA THR A 219 -3.44 1.96 17.40
C THR A 219 -4.11 1.08 16.33
N LEU A 220 -4.29 1.61 15.12
CA LEU A 220 -4.75 0.84 13.97
C LEU A 220 -3.57 0.09 13.35
N LEU A 221 -3.75 -1.19 13.07
CA LEU A 221 -2.73 -2.08 12.50
C LEU A 221 -3.30 -2.86 11.30
N GLY A 222 -2.56 -2.92 10.21
CA GLY A 222 -2.73 -3.94 9.18
C GLY A 222 -1.60 -4.97 9.26
N ASP A 223 -1.12 -5.41 8.10
CA ASP A 223 0.06 -6.25 7.94
C ASP A 223 1.09 -5.61 7.00
N SER A 224 2.24 -6.26 6.83
CA SER A 224 3.35 -5.75 6.02
C SER A 224 3.00 -5.59 4.54
N ARG A 225 2.00 -6.32 4.03
CA ARG A 225 1.56 -6.22 2.63
C ARG A 225 0.55 -5.09 2.45
N ALA A 226 -0.33 -4.88 3.42
CA ALA A 226 -1.29 -3.80 3.39
C ALA A 226 -1.68 -3.34 4.80
N PHE A 227 -1.52 -2.06 5.09
CA PHE A 227 -2.32 -1.42 6.11
C PHE A 227 -3.80 -1.55 5.76
N SER A 228 -4.21 -1.13 4.56
CA SER A 228 -5.53 -1.37 4.00
C SER A 228 -5.54 -1.01 2.51
N ALA A 229 -6.18 -1.86 1.70
CA ALA A 229 -6.41 -1.60 0.27
C ALA A 229 -7.62 -0.68 0.00
N GLY A 230 -8.29 -0.16 1.03
CA GLY A 230 -9.49 0.68 0.90
C GLY A 230 -10.78 -0.10 1.10
N PHE A 231 -11.91 0.50 0.72
CA PHE A 231 -13.22 -0.14 0.88
C PHE A 231 -13.40 -1.33 -0.06
N ASN A 232 -14.12 -2.35 0.38
CA ASN A 232 -14.33 -3.57 -0.39
C ASN A 232 -15.14 -3.32 -1.68
N LEU A 233 -14.44 -3.34 -2.82
CA LEU A 233 -15.01 -3.11 -4.14
C LEU A 233 -16.07 -4.14 -4.55
N ARG A 234 -15.91 -5.41 -4.13
CA ARG A 234 -16.91 -6.46 -4.44
C ARG A 234 -18.23 -6.13 -3.75
N LEU A 235 -18.15 -5.76 -2.47
CA LEU A 235 -19.33 -5.38 -1.69
C LEU A 235 -20.05 -4.16 -2.30
N LEU A 236 -19.28 -3.15 -2.74
CA LEU A 236 -19.84 -1.97 -3.41
C LEU A 236 -20.51 -2.31 -4.74
N LEU A 237 -19.87 -3.14 -5.58
CA LEU A 237 -20.43 -3.57 -6.85
C LEU A 237 -21.73 -4.36 -6.64
N ASP A 238 -21.72 -5.32 -5.72
CA ASP A 238 -22.88 -6.16 -5.43
C ASP A 238 -24.07 -5.32 -4.92
N ALA A 239 -23.81 -4.28 -4.11
CA ALA A 239 -24.83 -3.35 -3.64
C ALA A 239 -25.37 -2.46 -4.78
N ALA A 240 -24.49 -1.98 -5.66
CA ALA A 240 -24.86 -1.14 -6.80
C ALA A 240 -25.74 -1.90 -7.81
N GLU A 241 -25.36 -3.14 -8.16
CA GLU A 241 -26.13 -4.02 -9.06
C GLU A 241 -27.52 -4.35 -8.49
N GLN A 242 -27.63 -4.43 -7.17
CA GLN A 242 -28.88 -4.70 -6.45
C GLN A 242 -29.62 -3.42 -6.02
N GLN A 243 -29.16 -2.25 -6.47
CA GLN A 243 -29.72 -0.94 -6.16
C GLN A 243 -29.86 -0.62 -4.66
N ARG A 244 -29.00 -1.19 -3.82
CA ARG A 244 -28.97 -0.97 -2.36
C ARG A 244 -28.17 0.29 -1.98
N PHE A 245 -28.48 1.42 -2.61
CA PHE A 245 -27.74 2.68 -2.39
C PHE A 245 -27.90 3.25 -0.97
N ASP A 246 -29.04 3.03 -0.31
CA ASP A 246 -29.25 3.43 1.09
C ASP A 246 -28.33 2.65 2.05
N GLU A 247 -28.00 1.42 1.70
CA GLU A 247 -27.04 0.60 2.45
C GLU A 247 -25.62 1.17 2.29
N VAL A 248 -25.23 1.50 1.05
CA VAL A 248 -23.95 2.16 0.76
C VAL A 248 -23.83 3.50 1.48
N ARG A 249 -24.88 4.32 1.48
CA ARG A 249 -24.93 5.57 2.27
C ARG A 249 -24.61 5.30 3.73
N THR A 250 -25.26 4.31 4.33
CA THR A 250 -25.08 3.94 5.73
C THR A 250 -23.63 3.55 6.01
N TRP A 251 -22.98 2.84 5.09
CA TRP A 251 -21.57 2.47 5.21
C TRP A 251 -20.63 3.68 5.14
N LEU A 252 -20.86 4.61 4.20
CA LEU A 252 -20.03 5.81 4.04
C LEU A 252 -20.16 6.75 5.25
N VAL A 253 -21.39 6.99 5.70
CA VAL A 253 -21.66 7.81 6.91
C VAL A 253 -21.01 7.17 8.15
N ARG A 254 -21.00 5.83 8.24
CA ARG A 254 -20.28 5.12 9.31
C ARG A 254 -18.77 5.31 9.18
N LEU A 255 -18.20 5.23 7.99
CA LEU A 255 -16.78 5.48 7.76
C LEU A 255 -16.38 6.90 8.21
N GLN A 256 -17.15 7.91 7.83
CA GLN A 256 -16.96 9.30 8.28
C GLN A 256 -17.10 9.44 9.80
N SER A 257 -18.07 8.75 10.40
CA SER A 257 -18.29 8.76 11.86
C SER A 257 -17.13 8.12 12.62
N VAL A 258 -16.59 7.00 12.12
CA VAL A 258 -15.40 6.34 12.67
C VAL A 258 -14.18 7.24 12.54
N ALA A 259 -14.00 7.87 11.37
CA ALA A 259 -12.91 8.81 11.13
C ALA A 259 -12.96 9.97 12.15
N LYS A 260 -14.14 10.57 12.38
CA LYS A 260 -14.34 11.60 13.41
C LYS A 260 -14.09 11.07 14.84
N ALA A 261 -14.50 9.84 15.13
CA ALA A 261 -14.27 9.21 16.43
C ALA A 261 -12.77 8.96 16.70
N LEU A 262 -11.98 8.62 15.67
CA LEU A 262 -10.52 8.47 15.80
C LEU A 262 -9.85 9.79 16.19
N GLN A 263 -10.36 10.94 15.74
CA GLN A 263 -9.84 12.25 16.14
C GLN A 263 -10.14 12.61 17.59
N SER A 264 -11.18 12.02 18.21
CA SER A 264 -11.61 12.32 19.58
C SER A 264 -10.90 11.49 20.65
N VAL A 265 -10.13 10.48 20.25
CA VAL A 265 -9.32 9.65 21.14
C VAL A 265 -7.85 9.71 20.74
N PRO A 266 -6.91 9.39 21.65
CA PRO A 266 -5.51 9.31 21.31
C PRO A 266 -5.28 8.14 20.33
N SER A 267 -5.07 8.43 19.05
CA SER A 267 -5.03 7.40 18.01
C SER A 267 -3.78 7.46 17.14
N VAL A 268 -3.28 6.28 16.75
CA VAL A 268 -2.09 6.14 15.89
C VAL A 268 -2.37 5.12 14.79
N ALA A 269 -1.97 5.38 13.54
CA ALA A 269 -1.93 4.36 12.50
C ALA A 269 -0.48 3.86 12.31
N ALA A 270 -0.26 2.54 12.33
CA ALA A 270 1.02 1.96 11.91
C ALA A 270 0.89 1.45 10.47
N VAL A 271 1.45 2.20 9.53
CA VAL A 271 1.18 2.04 8.11
C VAL A 271 2.36 1.38 7.40
N GLU A 272 2.11 0.20 6.86
CA GLU A 272 3.02 -0.57 6.00
C GLU A 272 2.30 -0.97 4.70
N GLY A 273 3.07 -1.32 3.67
CA GLY A 273 2.52 -1.78 2.40
C GLY A 273 1.51 -0.81 1.77
N PHE A 274 0.36 -1.32 1.31
CA PHE A 274 -0.71 -0.49 0.77
C PHE A 274 -1.52 0.23 1.85
N CYS A 275 -1.70 1.55 1.70
CA CYS A 275 -2.63 2.37 2.47
C CYS A 275 -3.43 3.24 1.51
N LEU A 276 -4.53 2.69 1.00
CA LEU A 276 -5.26 3.26 -0.13
C LEU A 276 -6.70 3.59 0.23
N GLY A 277 -7.21 4.69 -0.33
CA GLY A 277 -8.59 5.13 -0.21
C GLY A 277 -9.05 5.21 1.24
N GLY A 278 -10.16 4.55 1.58
CA GLY A 278 -10.66 4.44 2.96
C GLY A 278 -9.62 4.08 4.03
N GLY A 279 -8.59 3.29 3.69
CA GLY A 279 -7.48 3.01 4.59
C GLY A 279 -6.68 4.27 4.94
N LEU A 280 -6.32 5.06 3.92
CA LEU A 280 -5.65 6.34 4.12
C LEU A 280 -6.59 7.36 4.78
N GLU A 281 -7.88 7.35 4.47
CA GLU A 281 -8.87 8.19 5.15
C GLU A 281 -8.84 7.93 6.67
N LEU A 282 -8.88 6.67 7.12
CA LEU A 282 -8.73 6.35 8.54
C LEU A 282 -7.39 6.79 9.12
N ALA A 283 -6.28 6.55 8.42
CA ALA A 283 -4.94 6.92 8.88
C ALA A 283 -4.77 8.44 9.04
N LEU A 284 -5.31 9.24 8.09
CA LEU A 284 -5.30 10.70 8.13
C LEU A 284 -6.19 11.27 9.24
N HIS A 285 -7.14 10.50 9.75
CA HIS A 285 -7.99 10.89 10.88
C HIS A 285 -7.47 10.38 12.24
N CYS A 286 -6.48 9.48 12.27
CA CYS A 286 -5.75 9.19 13.49
C CYS A 286 -4.96 10.40 13.98
N SER A 287 -4.69 10.54 15.28
CA SER A 287 -3.91 11.69 15.79
C SER A 287 -2.51 11.80 15.20
N ARG A 288 -1.90 10.64 14.92
CA ARG A 288 -0.61 10.52 14.22
C ARG A 288 -0.60 9.25 13.37
N ALA A 289 0.30 9.17 12.42
CA ALA A 289 0.64 7.95 11.72
C ALA A 289 2.16 7.74 11.72
N VAL A 290 2.57 6.49 11.84
CA VAL A 290 3.94 6.04 11.57
C VAL A 290 3.88 5.30 10.24
N PHE A 291 4.60 5.79 9.25
CA PHE A 291 4.67 5.19 7.93
C PHE A 291 6.01 4.51 7.71
N HIS A 292 5.98 3.31 7.16
CA HIS A 292 7.12 2.78 6.46
C HIS A 292 7.38 3.63 5.19
N PRO A 293 8.63 4.05 4.89
CA PRO A 293 8.96 4.93 3.76
C PRO A 293 8.40 4.47 2.40
N GLU A 294 8.43 3.16 2.16
CA GLU A 294 7.96 2.52 0.92
C GLU A 294 6.47 2.19 0.91
N ALA A 295 5.73 2.51 1.98
CA ALA A 295 4.28 2.30 1.99
C ALA A 295 3.64 3.11 0.85
N LEU A 296 2.86 2.45 0.01
CA LEU A 296 2.18 3.11 -1.11
C LEU A 296 0.88 3.72 -0.59
N ILE A 297 0.83 5.05 -0.54
CA ILE A 297 -0.29 5.81 0.01
C ILE A 297 -0.98 6.64 -1.08
N GLY A 298 -2.30 6.76 -0.99
CA GLY A 298 -3.06 7.68 -1.84
C GLY A 298 -4.57 7.46 -1.78
N LEU A 299 -5.30 8.32 -2.49
CA LEU A 299 -6.76 8.25 -2.66
C LEU A 299 -7.12 7.92 -4.12
N PRO A 300 -7.01 6.64 -4.55
CA PRO A 300 -7.16 6.22 -5.94
C PRO A 300 -8.61 6.01 -6.41
N GLU A 301 -9.62 6.44 -5.64
CA GLU A 301 -11.04 6.21 -5.88
C GLU A 301 -11.50 6.60 -7.30
N ALA A 302 -10.96 7.69 -7.83
CA ALA A 302 -11.26 8.14 -9.20
C ALA A 302 -10.91 7.09 -10.27
N LEU A 303 -9.89 6.26 -10.02
CA LEU A 303 -9.47 5.19 -10.93
C LEU A 303 -10.48 4.04 -11.02
N VAL A 304 -11.32 3.88 -9.99
CA VAL A 304 -12.42 2.91 -9.96
C VAL A 304 -13.78 3.58 -10.20
N GLY A 305 -13.80 4.87 -10.51
CA GLY A 305 -14.99 5.59 -10.93
C GLY A 305 -15.79 6.25 -9.80
N VAL A 306 -15.24 6.35 -8.60
CA VAL A 306 -15.87 7.05 -7.46
C VAL A 306 -14.92 8.14 -6.94
N LEU A 307 -15.25 8.78 -5.81
CA LEU A 307 -14.35 9.72 -5.13
C LEU A 307 -14.17 9.29 -3.65
N PRO A 308 -13.18 9.82 -2.92
CA PRO A 308 -13.02 9.52 -1.50
C PRO A 308 -14.19 10.12 -0.71
N ALA A 309 -14.95 9.26 -0.04
CA ALA A 309 -16.19 9.64 0.65
C ALA A 309 -16.24 9.17 2.12
N GLY A 310 -15.10 8.73 2.67
CA GLY A 310 -14.90 8.52 4.10
C GLY A 310 -14.42 9.77 4.84
N GLY A 311 -14.53 10.95 4.23
CA GLY A 311 -13.97 12.22 4.73
C GLY A 311 -12.66 12.64 4.08
N GLY A 312 -12.12 11.85 3.13
CA GLY A 312 -10.83 12.11 2.50
C GLY A 312 -10.79 13.35 1.62
N THR A 313 -11.87 13.64 0.89
CA THR A 313 -11.93 14.82 0.02
C THR A 313 -11.99 16.10 0.88
N ALA A 314 -12.85 16.10 1.90
CA ALA A 314 -12.97 17.16 2.90
C ALA A 314 -11.66 17.38 3.66
N PHE A 315 -10.99 16.29 4.09
CA PHE A 315 -9.71 16.36 4.77
C PHE A 315 -8.63 17.02 3.90
N VAL A 316 -8.44 16.55 2.66
CA VAL A 316 -7.43 17.10 1.73
C VAL A 316 -7.70 18.57 1.42
N ARG A 317 -8.98 18.92 1.24
CA ARG A 317 -9.41 20.31 1.06
C ARG A 317 -9.00 21.17 2.25
N MET A 318 -9.35 20.75 3.47
CA MET A 318 -9.02 21.51 4.70
C MET A 318 -7.52 21.61 4.92
N ALA A 319 -6.77 20.53 4.68
CA ALA A 319 -5.31 20.50 4.82
C ALA A 319 -4.58 21.44 3.85
N THR A 320 -5.26 21.94 2.81
CA THR A 320 -4.68 22.82 1.79
C THR A 320 -5.33 24.20 1.70
N GLN A 321 -6.31 24.49 2.56
CA GLN A 321 -7.02 25.77 2.57
C GLN A 321 -6.10 26.97 2.81
N GLY A 322 -6.56 28.15 2.42
CA GLY A 322 -5.79 29.40 2.50
C GLY A 322 -4.89 29.71 1.29
N ASP A 323 -4.64 28.74 0.41
CA ASP A 323 -3.89 28.92 -0.85
C ASP A 323 -4.62 28.27 -2.03
N ALA A 324 -5.18 29.09 -2.91
CA ALA A 324 -5.94 28.64 -4.08
C ALA A 324 -5.14 27.69 -5.00
N LYS A 325 -3.83 27.94 -5.17
CA LYS A 325 -2.98 27.13 -6.04
C LYS A 325 -2.71 25.77 -5.40
N ARG A 326 -2.44 25.75 -4.09
CA ARG A 326 -2.26 24.51 -3.33
C ARG A 326 -3.53 23.67 -3.34
N MET A 327 -4.69 24.28 -3.10
CA MET A 327 -5.99 23.62 -3.16
C MET A 327 -6.29 23.05 -4.56
N ALA A 328 -6.02 23.81 -5.63
CA ALA A 328 -6.25 23.34 -7.00
C ALA A 328 -5.39 22.11 -7.33
N LYS A 329 -4.10 22.15 -6.97
CA LYS A 329 -3.19 21.01 -7.13
C LYS A 329 -3.66 19.79 -6.32
N ALA A 330 -4.15 20.00 -5.10
CA ALA A 330 -4.65 18.93 -4.24
C ALA A 330 -5.93 18.30 -4.79
N ALA A 331 -6.88 19.10 -5.27
CA ALA A 331 -8.08 18.60 -5.95
C ALA A 331 -7.70 17.70 -7.15
N MET A 332 -6.72 18.12 -7.96
CA MET A 332 -6.22 17.32 -9.08
C MET A 332 -5.48 16.06 -8.64
N THR A 333 -4.76 16.10 -7.50
CA THR A 333 -4.10 14.91 -6.93
C THR A 333 -5.13 13.84 -6.59
N VAL A 334 -6.27 14.23 -6.01
CA VAL A 334 -7.41 13.34 -5.73
C VAL A 334 -8.08 12.88 -7.03
N ALA A 335 -8.36 13.81 -7.96
CA ALA A 335 -9.05 13.50 -9.22
C ALA A 335 -8.27 12.55 -10.14
N LEU A 336 -6.94 12.59 -10.10
CA LEU A 336 -6.07 11.70 -10.86
C LEU A 336 -5.79 10.37 -10.13
N GLY A 337 -6.23 10.22 -8.87
CA GLY A 337 -5.98 9.02 -8.08
C GLY A 337 -4.49 8.75 -7.85
N VAL A 338 -3.72 9.82 -7.60
CA VAL A 338 -2.27 9.75 -7.41
C VAL A 338 -1.94 8.90 -6.19
N LYS A 339 -0.98 7.99 -6.37
CA LYS A 339 -0.40 7.16 -5.31
C LYS A 339 1.10 7.38 -5.30
N VAL A 340 1.67 7.52 -4.12
CA VAL A 340 3.11 7.75 -3.92
C VAL A 340 3.61 6.94 -2.73
N SER A 341 4.92 6.67 -2.67
CA SER A 341 5.55 6.18 -1.44
C SER A 341 5.36 7.20 -0.32
N ALA A 342 5.21 6.76 0.93
CA ALA A 342 5.06 7.65 2.08
C ALA A 342 6.21 8.67 2.20
N ALA A 343 7.45 8.27 1.89
CA ALA A 343 8.59 9.20 1.88
C ALA A 343 8.43 10.34 0.85
N ALA A 344 7.92 10.03 -0.34
CA ALA A 344 7.64 11.03 -1.37
C ALA A 344 6.37 11.85 -1.10
N ALA A 345 5.54 11.43 -0.14
CA ALA A 345 4.33 12.13 0.26
C ALA A 345 4.58 13.28 1.24
N GLU A 346 5.79 13.41 1.80
CA GLU A 346 6.15 14.54 2.66
C GLU A 346 5.83 15.89 1.98
N GLY A 347 5.13 16.77 2.70
CA GLY A 347 4.68 18.06 2.16
C GLY A 347 3.43 18.00 1.29
N THR A 348 2.87 16.81 1.02
CA THR A 348 1.55 16.64 0.42
C THR A 348 0.45 16.54 1.49
N PRO A 349 -0.84 16.62 1.11
CA PRO A 349 -1.94 16.42 2.07
C PRO A 349 -2.06 14.98 2.61
N TYR A 350 -1.33 14.02 2.04
CA TYR A 350 -1.33 12.62 2.47
C TYR A 350 -0.32 12.32 3.58
N PHE A 351 0.54 13.29 3.95
CA PHE A 351 1.51 13.15 5.03
C PHE A 351 1.52 14.43 5.87
N ARG A 352 1.22 14.32 7.16
CA ARG A 352 1.06 15.48 8.05
C ARG A 352 2.36 15.75 8.81
N ALA A 353 2.54 16.99 9.27
CA ALA A 353 3.70 17.36 10.07
C ALA A 353 3.81 16.59 11.41
N THR A 354 2.73 15.99 11.88
CA THR A 354 2.69 15.16 13.09
C THR A 354 3.04 13.69 12.82
N ASP A 355 3.07 13.28 11.56
CA ASP A 355 3.39 11.91 11.14
C ASP A 355 4.90 11.68 11.16
N ALA A 356 5.30 10.40 11.16
CA ALA A 356 6.71 10.01 11.21
C ALA A 356 7.01 8.91 10.19
N LEU A 357 8.23 8.93 9.64
CA LEU A 357 8.77 7.81 8.87
C LEU A 357 9.57 6.88 9.77
N LEU A 358 9.40 5.58 9.57
CA LEU A 358 10.17 4.55 10.26
C LEU A 358 10.67 3.50 9.26
N ILE A 359 11.98 3.48 9.05
CA ILE A 359 12.62 2.61 8.05
C ILE A 359 12.61 1.13 8.50
N ASN A 360 12.73 0.85 9.79
CA ASN A 360 12.79 -0.52 10.28
C ASN A 360 11.38 -1.08 10.53
N PRO A 361 10.88 -2.02 9.70
CA PRO A 361 9.56 -2.61 9.87
C PRO A 361 9.40 -3.36 11.20
N ASP A 362 10.47 -3.94 11.74
CA ASP A 362 10.43 -4.69 13.00
C ASP A 362 10.10 -3.80 14.22
N PHE A 363 10.27 -2.48 14.06
CA PHE A 363 9.99 -1.49 15.09
C PHE A 363 8.62 -0.83 14.91
N MET A 364 7.85 -1.15 13.86
CA MET A 364 6.59 -0.47 13.53
C MET A 364 5.57 -0.58 14.66
N VAL A 365 5.29 -1.80 15.12
CA VAL A 365 4.32 -2.03 16.20
C VAL A 365 4.79 -1.32 17.47
N TYR A 366 6.04 -1.54 17.91
CA TYR A 366 6.57 -0.89 19.10
C TYR A 366 6.49 0.64 19.01
N SER A 367 6.93 1.21 17.89
CA SER A 367 6.99 2.66 17.71
C SER A 367 5.58 3.24 17.71
N ALA A 368 4.64 2.64 16.98
CA ALA A 368 3.26 3.07 16.98
C ALA A 368 2.58 2.89 18.36
N MET A 369 3.01 1.91 19.16
CA MET A 369 2.53 1.70 20.53
C MET A 369 3.13 2.69 21.55
N ASN A 370 4.35 3.16 21.34
CA ASN A 370 5.03 4.08 22.25
C ASN A 370 4.98 5.55 21.81
N LEU A 371 4.53 5.82 20.57
CA LEU A 371 4.44 7.18 20.05
C LEU A 371 3.40 8.00 20.79
N ALA A 372 3.81 9.00 21.58
CA ALA A 372 2.86 9.87 22.26
C ALA A 372 1.81 10.41 21.26
N PRO A 373 0.51 10.08 21.45
CA PRO A 373 -0.54 10.55 20.57
C PRO A 373 -0.62 12.06 20.73
N GLY A 374 -0.45 12.79 19.63
CA GLY A 374 -0.60 14.24 19.64
C GLY A 374 -2.05 14.64 19.89
N SER A 375 -2.30 15.92 20.20
CA SER A 375 -3.65 16.46 20.11
C SER A 375 -4.00 16.73 18.64
N VAL A 376 -5.16 16.28 18.19
CA VAL A 376 -5.72 16.72 16.90
C VAL A 376 -6.34 18.08 17.12
N VAL A 377 -5.71 19.14 16.62
CA VAL A 377 -6.37 20.44 16.50
C VAL A 377 -7.10 20.43 15.17
N ALA A 378 -8.42 20.23 15.21
CA ALA A 378 -9.26 20.33 14.02
C ALA A 378 -9.11 21.75 13.42
N ALA A 379 -8.67 21.82 12.16
CA ALA A 379 -8.63 23.07 11.43
C ALA A 379 -10.06 23.61 11.28
N LYS A 380 -10.25 24.92 11.46
CA LYS A 380 -11.56 25.53 11.19
C LYS A 380 -11.78 25.61 9.69
N TRP A 381 -12.99 25.33 9.22
CA TRP A 381 -13.33 25.49 7.81
C TRP A 381 -13.21 26.95 7.37
N GLU A 382 -12.42 27.20 6.34
CA GLU A 382 -12.29 28.52 5.70
C GLU A 382 -13.03 28.56 4.36
N PRO A 383 -13.68 29.67 3.96
CA PRO A 383 -14.29 29.79 2.63
C PRO A 383 -13.29 29.58 1.49
N ALA A 384 -13.75 29.01 0.36
CA ALA A 384 -12.92 28.83 -0.82
C ALA A 384 -12.45 30.18 -1.40
N PRO A 385 -11.15 30.34 -1.74
CA PRO A 385 -10.65 31.58 -2.31
C PRO A 385 -11.15 31.83 -3.75
N GLY A 386 -11.28 33.11 -4.10
CA GLY A 386 -11.99 33.61 -5.30
C GLY A 386 -11.62 33.02 -6.67
N PRO A 387 -10.38 32.57 -6.98
CA PRO A 387 -10.10 31.95 -8.28
C PRO A 387 -10.12 30.42 -8.28
N LEU A 388 -10.36 29.75 -7.14
CA LEU A 388 -10.13 28.31 -7.00
C LEU A 388 -10.89 27.47 -8.04
N GLY A 389 -12.17 27.75 -8.26
CA GLY A 389 -13.00 26.99 -9.20
C GLY A 389 -12.45 27.04 -10.63
N ALA A 390 -12.11 28.23 -11.11
CA ALA A 390 -11.54 28.43 -12.45
C ALA A 390 -10.15 27.77 -12.58
N MET A 391 -9.35 27.77 -11.51
CA MET A 391 -8.05 27.11 -11.50
C MET A 391 -8.18 25.58 -11.64
N ILE A 392 -9.06 24.96 -10.85
CA ILE A 392 -9.29 23.51 -10.95
C ILE A 392 -9.84 23.15 -12.34
N GLU A 393 -10.79 23.94 -12.87
CA GLU A 393 -11.37 23.72 -14.19
C GLU A 393 -10.31 23.78 -15.31
N SER A 394 -9.40 24.76 -15.24
CA SER A 394 -8.28 24.87 -16.19
C SER A 394 -7.34 23.65 -16.12
N GLU A 395 -7.09 23.11 -14.93
CA GLU A 395 -6.24 21.93 -14.75
C GLU A 395 -6.93 20.66 -15.26
N ILE A 396 -8.25 20.51 -15.04
CA ILE A 396 -9.05 19.41 -15.60
C ILE A 396 -8.95 19.41 -17.12
N GLU A 397 -9.18 20.56 -17.77
CA GLU A 397 -9.14 20.65 -19.24
C GLU A 397 -7.72 20.41 -19.77
N THR A 398 -6.69 20.88 -19.06
CA THR A 398 -5.30 20.59 -19.39
C THR A 398 -5.01 19.09 -19.33
N ALA A 399 -5.42 18.40 -18.26
CA ALA A 399 -5.23 16.96 -18.11
C ALA A 399 -5.98 16.16 -19.20
N ARG A 400 -7.19 16.57 -19.59
CA ARG A 400 -7.92 16.00 -20.73
C ARG A 400 -7.17 16.18 -22.04
N SER A 401 -6.67 17.38 -22.31
CA SER A 401 -5.91 17.68 -23.55
C SER A 401 -4.63 16.83 -23.68
N LYS A 402 -4.06 16.39 -22.55
CA LYS A 402 -2.89 15.50 -22.48
C LYS A 402 -3.24 14.01 -22.50
N GLY A 403 -4.54 13.66 -22.50
CA GLY A 403 -4.99 12.27 -22.39
C GLY A 403 -4.82 11.65 -21.00
N GLU A 404 -4.54 12.45 -19.97
CA GLU A 404 -4.40 11.99 -18.58
C GLU A 404 -5.77 11.75 -17.92
N LEU A 405 -6.82 12.43 -18.39
CA LEU A 405 -8.21 12.22 -17.97
C LEU A 405 -9.10 11.86 -19.16
N THR A 406 -9.91 10.81 -19.00
CA THR A 406 -11.02 10.54 -19.91
C THR A 406 -12.14 11.57 -19.71
N GLU A 407 -13.14 11.59 -20.60
CA GLU A 407 -14.35 12.39 -20.42
C GLU A 407 -15.04 12.05 -19.09
N TYR A 408 -15.15 10.76 -18.77
CA TYR A 408 -15.72 10.33 -17.50
C TYR A 408 -14.82 10.64 -16.30
N GLY A 409 -13.49 10.56 -16.47
CA GLY A 409 -12.53 11.04 -15.47
C GLY A 409 -12.71 12.52 -15.14
N ALA A 410 -12.95 13.37 -16.15
CA ALA A 410 -13.24 14.79 -15.96
C ALA A 410 -14.58 15.01 -15.25
N TYR A 411 -15.59 14.19 -15.52
CA TYR A 411 -16.86 14.24 -14.78
C TYR A 411 -16.68 13.96 -13.29
N ILE A 412 -15.84 12.98 -12.92
CA ILE A 412 -15.49 12.69 -11.53
C ILE A 412 -14.71 13.87 -10.92
N ALA A 413 -13.74 14.41 -11.65
CA ALA A 413 -12.95 15.56 -11.22
C ALA A 413 -13.84 16.79 -10.95
N GLU A 414 -14.91 16.98 -11.73
CA GLU A 414 -15.89 18.04 -11.52
C GLU A 414 -16.67 17.87 -10.20
N GLN A 415 -16.97 16.64 -9.78
CA GLN A 415 -17.59 16.40 -8.47
C GLN A 415 -16.65 16.79 -7.33
N ILE A 416 -15.36 16.47 -7.45
CA ILE A 416 -14.33 16.86 -6.48
C ILE A 416 -14.17 18.39 -6.44
N LYS A 417 -14.14 19.05 -7.62
CA LYS A 417 -14.13 20.51 -7.74
C LYS A 417 -15.32 21.13 -7.00
N HIS A 418 -16.50 20.53 -7.14
CA HIS A 418 -17.72 21.00 -6.50
C HIS A 418 -17.58 20.99 -4.97
N ILE A 419 -17.10 19.90 -4.38
CA ILE A 419 -16.84 19.80 -2.93
C ILE A 419 -15.82 20.86 -2.49
N PHE A 420 -14.71 21.01 -3.23
CA PHE A 420 -13.65 21.97 -2.89
C PHE A 420 -14.13 23.43 -2.89
N THR A 421 -15.06 23.77 -3.78
CA THR A 421 -15.41 25.16 -4.09
C THR A 421 -16.75 25.61 -3.56
N LYS A 422 -17.68 24.68 -3.29
CA LYS A 422 -19.06 25.01 -2.89
C LYS A 422 -19.38 24.72 -1.44
N ALA A 423 -18.74 23.73 -0.81
CA ALA A 423 -18.98 23.43 0.59
C ALA A 423 -18.62 24.62 1.49
N THR A 424 -19.54 24.96 2.39
CA THR A 424 -19.45 26.09 3.31
C THR A 424 -19.09 25.66 4.74
N SER A 425 -19.17 24.37 5.04
CA SER A 425 -18.66 23.75 6.27
C SER A 425 -18.08 22.36 6.00
N GLU A 426 -17.41 21.79 7.01
CA GLU A 426 -16.93 20.40 6.98
C GLU A 426 -18.11 19.42 6.87
N GLU A 427 -19.18 19.63 7.66
CA GLU A 427 -20.38 18.78 7.60
C GLU A 427 -21.04 18.80 6.22
N GLU A 428 -21.11 19.96 5.57
CA GLU A 428 -21.65 20.05 4.21
C GLU A 428 -20.74 19.32 3.21
N ALA A 429 -19.42 19.42 3.36
CA ALA A 429 -18.48 18.69 2.51
C ALA A 429 -18.62 17.18 2.65
N LEU A 430 -18.81 16.67 3.87
CA LEU A 430 -19.03 15.25 4.15
C LEU A 430 -20.34 14.73 3.53
N GLU A 431 -21.42 15.52 3.59
CA GLU A 431 -22.67 15.14 2.91
C GLU A 431 -22.50 15.15 1.38
N MET A 432 -21.84 16.18 0.84
CA MET A 432 -21.57 16.28 -0.60
C MET A 432 -20.70 15.12 -1.12
N GLU A 433 -19.73 14.65 -0.33
CA GLU A 433 -18.95 13.44 -0.63
C GLU A 433 -19.85 12.23 -0.82
N VAL A 434 -20.74 11.96 0.14
CA VAL A 434 -21.66 10.81 0.12
C VAL A 434 -22.59 10.90 -1.09
N GLU A 435 -23.21 12.05 -1.32
CA GLU A 435 -24.11 12.27 -2.46
C GLU A 435 -23.41 12.07 -3.81
N ALA A 436 -22.20 12.63 -3.95
CA ALA A 436 -21.41 12.48 -5.16
C ALA A 436 -20.95 11.02 -5.35
N PHE A 437 -20.56 10.32 -4.29
CA PHE A 437 -20.19 8.92 -4.34
C PHE A 437 -21.35 8.05 -4.84
N LEU A 438 -22.54 8.20 -4.26
CA LEU A 438 -23.71 7.41 -4.65
C LEU A 438 -24.12 7.70 -6.11
N ARG A 439 -24.07 8.97 -6.52
CA ARG A 439 -24.32 9.37 -7.92
C ARG A 439 -23.35 8.68 -8.88
N LEU A 440 -22.07 8.68 -8.54
CA LEU A 440 -21.02 8.05 -9.35
C LEU A 440 -21.18 6.52 -9.36
N LEU A 441 -21.46 5.90 -8.21
CA LEU A 441 -21.67 4.45 -8.10
C LEU A 441 -22.89 3.97 -8.91
N GLY A 442 -23.92 4.80 -9.04
CA GLY A 442 -25.08 4.54 -9.88
C GLY A 442 -24.80 4.58 -11.39
N ASN A 443 -23.61 5.03 -11.82
CA ASN A 443 -23.24 5.12 -13.23
C ASN A 443 -22.66 3.78 -13.75
N ALA A 444 -23.10 3.35 -14.93
CA ALA A 444 -22.63 2.13 -15.57
C ALA A 444 -21.11 2.14 -15.87
N LEU A 445 -20.52 3.30 -16.19
CA LEU A 445 -19.08 3.42 -16.42
C LEU A 445 -18.28 3.13 -15.15
N THR A 446 -18.76 3.60 -13.99
CA THR A 446 -18.17 3.29 -12.68
C THR A 446 -18.28 1.81 -12.36
N GLN A 447 -19.46 1.20 -12.52
CA GLN A 447 -19.62 -0.23 -12.27
C GLN A 447 -18.71 -1.09 -13.16
N ASN A 448 -18.51 -0.69 -14.43
CA ASN A 448 -17.54 -1.31 -15.33
C ASN A 448 -16.09 -1.15 -14.84
N ARG A 449 -15.70 0.03 -14.33
CA ARG A 449 -14.37 0.25 -13.74
C ARG A 449 -14.15 -0.63 -12.50
N ILE A 450 -15.13 -0.69 -11.61
CA ILE A 450 -15.08 -1.53 -10.40
C ILE A 450 -14.95 -3.00 -10.79
N LYS A 451 -15.78 -3.48 -11.71
CA LYS A 451 -15.73 -4.87 -12.21
C LYS A 451 -14.37 -5.20 -12.82
N HIS A 452 -13.86 -4.35 -13.70
CA HIS A 452 -12.55 -4.55 -14.34
C HIS A 452 -11.41 -4.56 -13.33
N MET A 453 -11.45 -3.67 -12.32
CA MET A 453 -10.45 -3.66 -11.24
C MET A 453 -10.47 -4.97 -10.44
N ILE A 454 -11.65 -5.52 -10.13
CA ILE A 454 -11.76 -6.80 -9.40
C ILE A 454 -11.22 -7.96 -10.25
N GLU A 455 -11.48 -7.96 -11.56
CA GLU A 455 -11.07 -9.03 -12.47
C GLU A 455 -9.59 -8.99 -12.83
N THR A 456 -9.00 -7.80 -12.96
CA THR A 456 -7.66 -7.62 -13.54
C THR A 456 -6.64 -7.00 -12.59
N GLY A 457 -7.09 -6.41 -11.48
CA GLY A 457 -6.25 -5.60 -10.60
C GLY A 457 -5.76 -4.29 -11.22
N LYS A 458 -6.31 -3.88 -12.38
CA LYS A 458 -5.91 -2.68 -13.12
C LYS A 458 -7.09 -1.71 -13.31
N PRO A 459 -6.84 -0.38 -13.33
CA PRO A 459 -7.86 0.60 -13.71
C PRO A 459 -8.35 0.42 -15.14
N LEU A 460 -9.62 0.76 -15.38
CA LEU A 460 -10.21 0.84 -16.71
C LEU A 460 -10.37 2.31 -17.12
N ASN A 461 -9.76 2.70 -18.23
CA ASN A 461 -9.85 4.05 -18.79
C ASN A 461 -10.99 4.14 -19.81
N ASN A 462 -12.23 4.18 -19.31
CA ASN A 462 -13.45 4.39 -20.11
C ASN A 462 -14.05 5.79 -19.93
#